data_AF-A0A958UU23-F1
#
_entry.id   AF-A0A958UU23-F1
#
_cell.length_a   1.000
_cell.length_b   1.000
_cell.length_c   1.000
_cell.angle_alpha   90.00
_cell.angle_beta   90.00
_cell.angle_gamma   90.00
#
_symmetry.space_group_name_H-M   'P 1'
#
loop_
_entity.id
_entity.type
_entity.pdbx_description
1 polymer ?
#
loop_
_entity_poly.entity_id
_entity_poly.type
_entity_poly.pdbx_seq_one_letter_code
_entity_poly.pdbx_strand_id
1 'polypeptide(L)'
;MYKYILFSLIGISLFSCQSETKSSYTINAEIDTTANGKLARLMTLEGRNQVLKDSTRIANGKLSFKGKADSPELYFISVDGYRGNTPFILENTDYEIKMNADSLYTSTVSGSEETKLFKEYQDFVGGLSKMYQKSFKEYQERRMKNDSLDPNYMRKVSDSLLKLNEEFDLKFIN
;
A
#
# COMPACT_ATOMS: atom_id res chain seq x y z
N MET A 1 -40.23 33.69 34.60
CA MET A 1 -38.79 33.34 34.59
C MET A 1 -38.63 31.86 34.24
N TYR A 2 -38.43 31.51 32.96
CA TYR A 2 -37.95 30.18 32.49
C TYR A 2 -37.32 30.44 31.12
N LYS A 3 -36.01 30.76 31.05
CA LYS A 3 -34.85 29.86 30.94
C LYS A 3 -34.75 29.23 29.54
N TYR A 4 -33.82 29.82 28.77
CA TYR A 4 -33.43 29.53 27.39
C TYR A 4 -33.19 28.05 27.10
N ILE A 5 -33.65 27.58 25.94
CA ILE A 5 -33.01 26.47 25.21
C ILE A 5 -32.82 26.94 23.76
N LEU A 6 -31.60 27.38 23.50
CA LEU A 6 -31.09 27.74 22.18
C LEU A 6 -30.87 26.43 21.40
N PHE A 7 -31.69 26.17 20.39
CA PHE A 7 -31.47 25.04 19.48
C PHE A 7 -30.36 25.45 18.49
N SER A 8 -29.09 25.20 18.85
CA SER A 8 -27.98 25.38 17.93
C SER A 8 -27.94 24.17 17.00
N LEU A 9 -28.43 24.38 15.78
CA LEU A 9 -28.33 23.44 14.67
C LEU A 9 -26.85 23.41 14.24
N ILE A 10 -26.07 22.50 14.81
CA ILE A 10 -24.72 22.20 14.35
C ILE A 10 -24.87 21.50 13.00
N GLY A 11 -24.71 22.27 11.93
CA GLY A 11 -24.55 21.74 10.58
C GLY A 11 -23.27 20.92 10.53
N ILE A 12 -23.40 19.60 10.44
CA ILE A 12 -22.30 18.72 10.07
C ILE A 12 -22.04 19.00 8.59
N SER A 13 -21.05 19.85 8.32
CA SER A 13 -20.51 20.04 6.98
C SER A 13 -19.85 18.72 6.58
N LEU A 14 -20.56 17.90 5.81
CA LEU A 14 -19.96 16.81 5.07
C LEU A 14 -19.00 17.44 4.05
N PHE A 15 -17.71 17.52 4.39
CA PHE A 15 -16.66 17.66 3.39
C PHE A 15 -16.61 16.34 2.61
N SER A 16 -17.59 16.16 1.70
CA SER A 16 -17.43 15.23 0.60
C SER A 16 -16.36 15.85 -0.29
N CYS A 17 -15.13 15.36 -0.17
CA CYS A 17 -14.10 15.62 -1.15
C CYS A 17 -14.57 14.93 -2.43
N GLN A 18 -15.29 15.68 -3.27
CA GLN A 18 -15.74 15.21 -4.56
C GLN A 18 -14.49 15.13 -5.44
N SER A 19 -13.81 13.99 -5.43
CA SER A 19 -12.77 13.70 -6.40
C SER A 19 -13.43 13.71 -7.77
N GLU A 20 -13.16 14.74 -8.57
CA GLU A 20 -13.59 14.76 -9.97
C GLU A 20 -13.16 13.45 -10.61
N THR A 21 -14.13 12.66 -11.06
CA THR A 21 -13.86 11.39 -11.73
C THR A 21 -13.22 11.69 -13.06
N LYS A 22 -11.89 11.55 -13.14
CA LYS A 22 -11.19 11.68 -14.41
C LYS A 22 -11.58 10.52 -15.32
N SER A 23 -11.53 10.77 -16.63
CA SER A 23 -11.83 9.76 -17.65
C SER A 23 -10.59 9.01 -18.15
N SER A 24 -9.42 9.33 -17.58
CA SER A 24 -8.11 8.79 -17.94
C SER A 24 -7.16 8.89 -16.77
N TYR A 25 -6.12 8.06 -16.76
CA TYR A 25 -5.01 8.18 -15.84
C TYR A 25 -3.79 8.81 -16.52
N THR A 26 -2.98 9.50 -15.72
CA THR A 26 -1.59 9.84 -16.05
C THR A 26 -0.71 9.38 -14.89
N ILE A 27 0.35 8.63 -15.19
CA ILE A 27 1.35 8.25 -14.21
C ILE A 27 2.62 9.01 -14.54
N ASN A 28 3.13 9.76 -13.57
CA ASN A 28 4.48 10.31 -13.60
C ASN A 28 5.28 9.61 -12.50
N ALA A 29 6.42 9.03 -12.87
CA ALA A 29 7.32 8.43 -11.89
C ALA A 29 8.74 8.93 -12.04
N GLU A 30 9.39 9.12 -10.90
CA GLU A 30 10.79 9.48 -10.79
C GLU A 30 11.58 8.34 -10.14
N ILE A 31 12.76 8.07 -10.67
CA ILE A 31 13.72 7.08 -10.19
C ILE A 31 15.13 7.62 -10.38
N ASP A 32 16.11 7.06 -9.66
CA ASP A 32 17.50 7.45 -9.82
C ASP A 32 17.98 7.37 -11.29
N THR A 33 18.84 8.31 -11.70
CA THR A 33 19.32 8.43 -13.08
C THR A 33 20.15 7.24 -13.57
N THR A 34 20.63 6.37 -12.67
CA THR A 34 21.21 5.06 -13.02
C THR A 34 20.23 4.16 -13.79
N ALA A 35 18.93 4.41 -13.70
CA ALA A 35 17.89 3.70 -14.44
C ALA A 35 17.70 4.22 -15.88
N ASN A 36 18.38 5.30 -16.29
CA ASN A 36 18.23 5.85 -17.64
C ASN A 36 18.52 4.80 -18.72
N GLY A 37 17.67 4.77 -19.75
CA GLY A 37 17.73 3.81 -20.84
C GLY A 37 17.14 2.43 -20.52
N LYS A 38 16.89 2.10 -19.25
CA LYS A 38 16.18 0.87 -18.85
C LYS A 38 14.71 0.93 -19.26
N LEU A 39 14.12 -0.25 -19.44
CA LEU A 39 12.69 -0.38 -19.74
C LEU A 39 11.90 -0.45 -18.44
N ALA A 40 10.94 0.45 -18.28
CA ALA A 40 9.89 0.35 -17.28
C ALA A 40 8.68 -0.35 -17.90
N ARG A 41 8.06 -1.29 -17.17
CA ARG A 41 6.88 -2.05 -17.61
C ARG A 41 5.73 -1.85 -16.64
N LEU A 42 4.59 -1.44 -17.18
CA LEU A 42 3.30 -1.41 -16.50
C LEU A 42 2.61 -2.75 -16.72
N MET A 43 2.31 -3.46 -15.64
CA MET A 43 1.82 -4.84 -15.68
C MET A 43 0.62 -5.01 -14.75
N THR A 44 -0.23 -5.99 -15.04
CA THR A 44 -1.31 -6.45 -14.16
C THR A 44 -1.25 -7.97 -13.98
N LEU A 45 -2.16 -8.52 -13.19
CA LEU A 45 -2.37 -9.96 -13.04
C LEU A 45 -3.66 -10.38 -13.74
N GLU A 46 -3.55 -11.36 -14.63
CA GLU A 46 -4.70 -12.08 -15.19
C GLU A 46 -4.65 -13.52 -14.65
N GLY A 47 -5.47 -13.79 -13.64
CA GLY A 47 -5.39 -15.02 -12.84
C GLY A 47 -4.06 -15.09 -12.07
N ARG A 48 -3.17 -16.02 -12.48
CA ARG A 48 -1.82 -16.17 -11.89
C ARG A 48 -0.72 -15.61 -12.77
N ASN A 49 -1.05 -15.09 -13.95
CA ASN A 49 -0.07 -14.66 -14.94
C ASN A 49 0.14 -13.15 -14.85
N GLN A 50 1.39 -12.72 -14.91
CA GLN A 50 1.71 -11.31 -15.13
C GLN A 50 1.53 -10.98 -16.61
N VAL A 51 0.76 -9.92 -16.88
CA VAL A 51 0.47 -9.46 -18.24
C VAL A 51 1.01 -8.05 -18.41
N LEU A 52 1.87 -7.87 -19.42
CA LEU A 52 2.38 -6.55 -19.82
C LEU A 52 1.25 -5.76 -20.47
N LYS A 53 1.01 -4.54 -19.98
CA LYS A 53 -0.01 -3.63 -20.52
C LYS A 53 0.62 -2.47 -21.28
N ASP A 54 1.72 -1.93 -20.77
CA ASP A 54 2.47 -0.86 -21.43
C ASP A 54 3.95 -0.91 -21.02
N SER A 55 4.82 -0.26 -21.79
CA SER A 55 6.23 -0.10 -21.46
C SER A 55 6.78 1.21 -21.99
N THR A 56 7.73 1.79 -21.26
CA THR A 56 8.41 3.02 -21.67
C THR A 56 9.87 2.99 -21.26
N ARG A 57 10.71 3.76 -21.94
CA ARG A 57 12.12 3.92 -21.56
C ARG A 57 12.28 5.09 -20.60
N ILE A 58 13.11 4.89 -19.59
CA ILE A 58 13.40 5.91 -18.59
C ILE A 58 14.38 6.92 -19.18
N ALA A 59 14.07 8.20 -19.06
CA ALA A 59 14.92 9.30 -19.50
C ALA A 59 14.97 10.39 -18.43
N ASN A 60 16.18 10.88 -18.12
CA ASN A 60 16.42 11.89 -17.08
C ASN A 60 15.84 11.51 -15.71
N GLY A 61 15.87 10.23 -15.35
CA GLY A 61 15.31 9.69 -14.12
C GLY A 61 13.78 9.69 -14.08
N LYS A 62 13.11 9.87 -15.23
CA LYS A 62 11.65 9.97 -15.31
C LYS A 62 11.07 8.97 -16.29
N LEU A 63 9.84 8.55 -16.00
CA LEU A 63 9.00 7.75 -16.87
C LEU A 63 7.54 8.19 -16.73
N SER A 64 6.75 7.95 -17.77
CA SER A 64 5.32 8.26 -17.75
C SER A 64 4.50 7.23 -18.52
N PHE A 65 3.30 6.96 -18.02
CA PHE A 65 2.27 6.18 -18.67
C PHE A 65 0.98 6.99 -18.73
N LYS A 66 0.18 6.80 -19.78
CA LYS A 66 -1.14 7.44 -19.92
C LYS A 66 -2.11 6.44 -20.52
N GLY A 67 -3.36 6.52 -20.12
CA GLY A 67 -4.38 5.62 -20.64
C GLY A 67 -5.72 5.81 -19.96
N LYS A 68 -6.58 4.80 -20.08
CA LYS A 68 -7.88 4.75 -19.41
C LYS A 68 -8.00 3.43 -18.68
N ALA A 69 -8.50 3.49 -17.45
CA ALA A 69 -8.90 2.32 -16.68
C ALA A 69 -10.42 2.19 -16.75
N ASP A 70 -10.90 0.98 -17.04
CA ASP A 70 -12.33 0.67 -17.03
C ASP A 70 -12.84 0.46 -15.59
N SER A 71 -11.98 -0.04 -14.71
CA SER A 71 -12.24 -0.19 -13.28
C SER A 71 -10.94 -0.11 -12.47
N PRO A 72 -10.99 0.21 -11.16
CA PRO A 72 -9.83 0.14 -10.28
C PRO A 72 -9.28 -1.28 -10.18
N GLU A 73 -8.01 -1.48 -10.54
CA GLU A 73 -7.36 -2.80 -10.55
C GLU A 73 -5.93 -2.75 -10.03
N LEU A 74 -5.44 -3.88 -9.51
CA LEU A 74 -4.06 -3.99 -9.02
C LEU A 74 -3.06 -4.04 -10.19
N TYR A 75 -2.20 -3.03 -10.27
CA TYR A 75 -1.13 -2.92 -11.24
C TYR A 75 0.24 -2.83 -10.56
N PHE A 76 1.28 -3.04 -11.37
CA PHE A 76 2.66 -3.07 -10.94
C PHE A 76 3.54 -2.33 -11.95
N ILE A 77 4.48 -1.51 -11.46
CA ILE A 77 5.58 -1.00 -12.28
C ILE A 77 6.85 -1.77 -11.94
N SER A 78 7.47 -2.39 -12.95
CA SER A 78 8.81 -2.97 -12.83
C SER A 78 9.81 -2.21 -13.70
N VAL A 79 11.09 -2.28 -13.34
CA VAL A 79 12.19 -1.66 -14.11
C VAL A 79 13.31 -2.67 -14.32
N ASP A 80 13.80 -2.80 -15.55
CA ASP A 80 14.90 -3.70 -15.88
C ASP A 80 16.14 -3.45 -15.01
N GLY A 81 16.65 -4.50 -14.38
CA GLY A 81 17.82 -4.45 -13.51
C GLY A 81 17.54 -4.03 -12.06
N TYR A 82 16.28 -3.72 -11.72
CA TYR A 82 15.86 -3.39 -10.36
C TYR A 82 14.99 -4.52 -9.79
N ARG A 83 15.20 -4.83 -8.51
CA ARG A 83 14.50 -5.95 -7.86
C ARG A 83 13.07 -5.55 -7.47
N GLY A 84 12.11 -6.41 -7.79
CA GLY A 84 10.72 -6.26 -7.37
C GLY A 84 9.90 -5.36 -8.30
N ASN A 85 8.83 -4.79 -7.75
CA ASN A 85 7.93 -3.88 -8.45
C ASN A 85 7.28 -2.90 -7.47
N THR A 86 6.68 -1.84 -7.99
CA THR A 86 5.84 -0.92 -7.23
C THR A 86 4.37 -1.30 -7.44
N PRO A 87 3.68 -1.90 -6.45
CA PRO A 87 2.26 -2.21 -6.54
C PRO A 87 1.40 -0.97 -6.27
N PHE A 88 0.28 -0.83 -6.98
CA PHE A 88 -0.70 0.24 -6.78
C PHE A 88 -2.04 -0.13 -7.40
N ILE A 89 -3.12 0.56 -7.00
CA ILE A 89 -4.42 0.43 -7.63
C ILE A 89 -4.49 1.45 -8.77
N LEU A 90 -4.58 0.97 -10.01
CA LEU A 90 -4.75 1.79 -11.20
C LEU A 90 -6.22 2.15 -11.39
N GLU A 91 -6.52 3.43 -11.30
CA GLU A 91 -7.81 4.07 -11.56
C GLU A 91 -7.56 5.37 -12.34
N ASN A 92 -8.63 6.00 -12.84
CA ASN A 92 -8.47 7.25 -13.60
C ASN A 92 -8.17 8.43 -12.66
N THR A 93 -6.89 8.68 -12.42
CA THR A 93 -6.36 9.82 -11.67
C THR A 93 -4.95 10.21 -12.15
N ASP A 94 -4.39 11.29 -11.62
CA ASP A 94 -2.98 11.62 -11.81
C ASP A 94 -2.15 11.02 -10.68
N TYR A 95 -1.18 10.18 -11.02
CA TYR A 95 -0.24 9.59 -10.08
C TYR A 95 1.09 10.32 -10.11
N GLU A 96 1.64 10.55 -8.92
CA GLU A 96 3.04 10.92 -8.72
C GLU A 96 3.72 9.82 -7.92
N ILE A 97 4.72 9.17 -8.52
CA ILE A 97 5.42 8.02 -7.95
C ILE A 97 6.90 8.35 -7.75
N LYS A 98 7.38 8.17 -6.52
CA LYS A 98 8.81 8.26 -6.19
C LYS A 98 9.35 6.86 -5.99
N MET A 99 10.08 6.36 -6.97
CA MET A 99 10.59 4.99 -6.99
C MET A 99 11.87 4.87 -6.17
N ASN A 100 11.91 3.85 -5.31
CA ASN A 100 13.11 3.51 -4.55
C ASN A 100 13.94 2.48 -5.32
N ALA A 101 15.10 2.90 -5.84
CA ALA A 101 16.05 2.05 -6.57
C ALA A 101 16.55 0.82 -5.78
N ASP A 102 16.66 0.90 -4.45
CA ASP A 102 17.11 -0.23 -3.64
C ASP A 102 16.01 -1.30 -3.52
N SER A 103 14.74 -0.87 -3.53
CA SER A 103 13.58 -1.74 -3.43
C SER A 103 12.34 -1.07 -3.98
N LEU A 104 11.93 -1.44 -5.20
CA LEU A 104 10.77 -0.86 -5.87
C LEU A 104 9.49 -1.03 -5.05
N TYR A 105 9.38 -2.08 -4.24
CA TYR A 105 8.24 -2.31 -3.36
C TYR A 105 8.05 -1.22 -2.30
N THR A 106 9.13 -0.51 -1.96
CA THR A 106 9.10 0.59 -0.96
C THR A 106 8.92 1.97 -1.58
N SER A 107 8.61 2.03 -2.87
CA SER A 107 8.31 3.27 -3.57
C SER A 107 7.06 3.93 -3.00
N THR A 108 7.02 5.26 -3.05
CA THR A 108 5.86 6.05 -2.64
C THR A 108 4.98 6.32 -3.83
N VAL A 109 3.69 6.01 -3.73
CA VAL A 109 2.66 6.32 -4.73
C VAL A 109 1.68 7.31 -4.14
N SER A 110 1.37 8.37 -4.87
CA SER A 110 0.42 9.41 -4.46
C SER A 110 -0.54 9.75 -5.60
N GLY A 111 -1.69 10.34 -5.26
CA GLY A 111 -2.73 10.72 -6.23
C GLY A 111 -3.93 9.76 -6.33
N SER A 112 -3.93 8.66 -5.55
CA SER A 112 -5.03 7.69 -5.49
C SER A 112 -5.33 7.34 -4.03
N GLU A 113 -6.58 7.52 -3.61
CA GLU A 113 -7.05 7.13 -2.27
C GLU A 113 -7.13 5.60 -2.18
N GLU A 114 -7.55 4.91 -3.25
CA GLU A 114 -7.57 3.44 -3.30
C GLU A 114 -6.17 2.85 -3.12
N THR A 115 -5.16 3.44 -3.75
CA THR A 115 -3.77 3.03 -3.56
C THR A 115 -3.29 3.29 -2.13
N LYS A 116 -3.71 4.40 -1.51
CA LYS A 116 -3.37 4.70 -0.12
C LYS A 116 -3.98 3.69 0.84
N LEU A 117 -5.28 3.39 0.68
CA LEU A 117 -5.99 2.37 1.46
C LEU A 117 -5.34 0.99 1.28
N PHE A 118 -5.07 0.60 0.03
CA PHE A 118 -4.36 -0.63 -0.27
C PHE A 118 -3.01 -0.71 0.46
N LYS A 119 -2.22 0.37 0.43
CA LYS A 119 -0.92 0.43 1.11
C LYS A 119 -1.04 0.35 2.63
N GLU A 120 -2.00 1.04 3.22
CA GLU A 120 -2.28 0.99 4.66
C GLU A 120 -2.58 -0.45 5.12
N TYR A 121 -3.44 -1.15 4.37
CA TYR A 121 -3.75 -2.55 4.62
C TYR A 121 -2.50 -3.43 4.52
N GLN A 122 -1.70 -3.28 3.45
CA GLN A 122 -0.47 -4.06 3.27
C GLN A 122 0.57 -3.81 4.37
N ASP A 123 0.74 -2.55 4.77
CA ASP A 123 1.68 -2.16 5.82
C ASP A 123 1.24 -2.73 7.18
N PHE A 124 -0.07 -2.75 7.47
CA PHE A 124 -0.62 -3.38 8.67
C PHE A 124 -0.36 -4.89 8.70
N VAL A 125 -0.74 -5.62 7.64
CA VAL A 125 -0.52 -7.08 7.54
C VAL A 125 0.97 -7.41 7.60
N GLY A 126 1.82 -6.62 6.93
CA GLY A 126 3.27 -6.75 7.01
C GLY A 126 3.81 -6.52 8.43
N GLY A 127 3.20 -5.60 9.18
CA GLY A 127 3.48 -5.34 10.59
C GLY A 127 3.19 -6.55 11.48
N LEU A 128 2.06 -7.23 11.27
CA LEU A 128 1.73 -8.46 11.99
C LEU A 128 2.79 -9.55 11.77
N SER A 129 3.20 -9.75 10.51
CA SER A 129 4.26 -10.72 10.18
C SER A 129 5.59 -10.39 10.86
N LYS A 130 5.98 -9.10 10.88
CA LYS A 130 7.20 -8.65 11.58
C LYS A 130 7.12 -8.89 13.10
N MET A 131 5.97 -8.63 13.71
CA MET A 131 5.76 -8.89 15.14
C MET A 131 5.84 -10.37 15.47
N TYR A 132 5.25 -11.23 14.63
CA TYR A 132 5.37 -12.68 14.77
C TYR A 132 6.83 -13.13 14.68
N GLN A 133 7.55 -12.72 13.62
CA GLN A 133 8.95 -13.07 13.41
C GLN A 133 9.85 -12.62 14.58
N LYS A 134 9.64 -11.40 15.07
CA LYS A 134 10.37 -10.86 16.23
C LYS A 134 10.12 -11.71 17.49
N SER A 135 8.86 -12.04 17.77
CA SER A 135 8.49 -12.84 18.95
C SER A 135 9.02 -14.27 18.85
N PHE A 136 9.00 -14.85 17.65
CA PHE A 136 9.59 -16.15 17.39
C PHE A 136 11.11 -16.15 17.61
N LYS A 137 11.81 -15.11 17.12
CA LYS A 137 13.25 -14.96 17.36
C LYS A 137 13.56 -14.86 18.86
N GLU A 138 12.82 -14.05 19.61
CA GLU A 138 12.96 -13.94 21.07
C GLU A 138 12.74 -15.29 21.76
N TYR A 139 11.69 -16.02 21.38
CA TYR A 139 11.39 -17.35 21.91
C TYR A 139 12.57 -18.31 21.71
N GLN A 140 13.15 -18.35 20.50
CA GLN A 140 14.30 -19.19 20.19
C GLN A 140 15.53 -18.80 21.01
N GLU A 141 15.81 -17.51 21.18
CA GLU A 141 16.95 -17.01 21.97
C GLU A 141 16.85 -17.39 23.46
N ARG A 142 15.64 -17.32 24.03
CA ARG A 142 15.39 -17.70 25.43
C ARG A 142 15.47 -19.20 25.64
N ARG A 143 15.02 -20.01 24.67
CA ARG A 143 15.20 -21.47 24.67
C ARG A 143 16.68 -21.85 24.70
N MET A 144 17.52 -21.14 23.94
CA MET A 144 18.98 -21.38 23.91
C MET A 144 19.66 -21.02 25.24
N LYS A 145 19.14 -20.02 25.97
CA LYS A 145 19.64 -19.61 27.29
C LYS A 145 19.12 -20.47 28.44
N ASN A 146 18.30 -21.49 28.14
CA ASN A 146 17.64 -22.36 29.10
C ASN A 146 16.78 -21.60 30.13
N ASP A 147 16.22 -20.46 29.70
CA ASP A 147 15.28 -19.69 30.50
C ASP A 147 13.99 -20.50 30.72
N SER A 148 13.38 -20.36 31.90
CA SER A 148 12.01 -20.84 32.10
C SER A 148 11.08 -20.10 31.14
N LEU A 149 10.44 -20.85 30.24
CA LEU A 149 9.57 -20.33 29.20
C LEU A 149 8.17 -20.94 29.35
N ASP A 150 7.15 -20.08 29.27
CA ASP A 150 5.77 -20.54 29.13
C ASP A 150 5.65 -21.38 27.84
N PRO A 151 5.27 -22.66 27.93
CA PRO A 151 5.08 -23.53 26.76
C PRO A 151 4.07 -22.98 25.76
N ASN A 152 3.16 -22.09 26.20
CA ASN A 152 2.14 -21.47 25.37
C ASN A 152 2.50 -20.07 24.84
N TYR A 153 3.72 -19.59 25.04
CA TYR A 153 4.12 -18.23 24.65
C TYR A 153 3.79 -17.92 23.18
N MET A 154 4.24 -18.76 22.24
CA MET A 154 4.00 -18.53 20.81
C MET A 154 2.52 -18.67 20.42
N ARG A 155 1.76 -19.51 21.13
CA ARG A 155 0.31 -19.60 20.94
C ARG A 155 -0.38 -18.29 21.35
N LYS A 156 -0.04 -17.76 22.53
CA LYS A 156 -0.56 -16.46 22.99
C LYS A 156 -0.21 -15.32 22.03
N VAL A 157 1.02 -15.29 21.52
CA VAL A 157 1.41 -14.31 20.48
C VAL A 157 0.52 -14.44 19.24
N SER A 158 0.33 -15.67 18.75
CA SER A 158 -0.51 -15.93 17.57
C SER A 158 -1.96 -15.47 17.80
N ASP A 159 -2.55 -15.83 18.94
CA ASP A 159 -3.91 -15.44 19.32
C ASP A 159 -4.06 -13.91 19.43
N SER A 160 -3.06 -13.21 19.97
CA SER A 160 -3.05 -11.75 20.06
C SER A 160 -2.96 -11.08 18.69
N LEU A 161 -2.13 -11.61 17.78
CA LEU A 161 -2.00 -11.06 16.43
C LEU A 161 -3.27 -11.31 15.59
N LEU A 162 -3.95 -12.44 15.80
CA LEU A 162 -5.23 -12.72 15.15
C LEU A 162 -6.30 -11.70 15.57
N LYS A 163 -6.44 -11.45 16.88
CA LYS A 163 -7.38 -10.44 17.39
C LYS A 163 -7.07 -9.04 16.86
N LEU A 164 -5.79 -8.68 16.82
CA LEU A 164 -5.37 -7.40 16.26
C LEU A 164 -5.74 -7.28 14.77
N ASN A 165 -5.58 -8.37 14.00
CA ASN A 165 -6.02 -8.42 12.61
C ASN A 165 -7.54 -8.24 12.48
N GLU A 166 -8.33 -8.97 13.26
CA GLU A 166 -9.80 -8.87 13.26
C GLU A 166 -10.28 -7.46 13.62
N GLU A 167 -9.68 -6.81 14.62
CA GLU A 167 -10.01 -5.44 15.01
C GLU A 167 -9.68 -4.43 13.91
N PHE A 168 -8.60 -4.65 13.16
CA PHE A 168 -8.24 -3.80 12.03
C PHE A 168 -9.17 -4.03 10.84
N ASP A 169 -9.45 -5.28 10.48
CA ASP A 169 -10.37 -5.63 9.38
C ASP A 169 -11.75 -5.00 9.62
N LEU A 170 -12.27 -5.05 10.85
CA LEU A 170 -13.53 -4.41 11.23
C LEU A 170 -13.50 -2.87 11.10
N LYS A 171 -12.37 -2.23 11.37
CA LYS A 171 -12.22 -0.77 11.22
C LYS A 171 -11.96 -0.34 9.78
N PHE A 172 -11.37 -1.22 8.97
CA PHE A 172 -11.02 -0.92 7.60
C PHE A 172 -12.23 -1.04 6.65
N ILE A 173 -13.20 -1.88 7.01
CA ILE A 173 -14.42 -2.10 6.23
C ILE A 173 -15.57 -1.13 6.62
N ASN A 174 -15.53 -0.53 7.83
CA ASN A 174 -16.56 0.37 8.36
C ASN A 174 -16.12 1.83 8.37
#